data_AF-A0A816AAG8-F1
#
_entry.id   AF-A0A816AAG8-F1
#
_cell.length_a   1.000
_cell.length_b   1.000
_cell.length_c   1.000
_cell.angle_alpha   90.00
_cell.angle_beta   90.00
_cell.angle_gamma   90.00
#
_symmetry.space_group_name_H-M   'P 1'
#
loop_
_entity.id
_entity.type
_entity.pdbx_description
1 polymer ?
#
loop_
_entity_poly.entity_id
_entity_poly.type
_entity_poly.pdbx_seq_one_letter_code
_entity_poly.pdbx_strand_id
1 'polypeptide(L)'
;LAIIGIISLCRLQKPPRIYVEKSLEEILSNNGKPLPHITTDQCHPGDREDNLWLTFNDYIPPETQIEWEETCFLDKSFHGYYTWPKTIKYPLNKRARYTKDHEMPQDVTILYDRFMNEKFVRQITQLMILNETEEQKNFDKDQFVMFKGLFRNFGLAFFDNFMEQLNELAHEKITKKQEGSHQVAAQIVAGMICGSKNWTLKMINKDPRRMFRVIHFLCTLINAKSTSNTFNESARWCLIRNLDEFQWRIPSVWCEVYKHIAELLDHSSLSVRTRIA
;
A
#
# COMPACT_ATOMS: atom_id res chain seq x y z
N LEU A 1 -21.50 7.82 -8.87
CA LEU A 1 -21.28 7.89 -10.34
C LEU A 1 -19.91 8.49 -10.71
N ALA A 2 -19.55 9.70 -10.24
CA ALA A 2 -18.26 10.32 -10.60
C ALA A 2 -17.01 9.53 -10.17
N ILE A 3 -16.98 9.01 -8.92
CA ILE A 3 -15.87 8.18 -8.40
C ILE A 3 -15.63 6.95 -9.30
N ILE A 4 -16.69 6.23 -9.66
CA ILE A 4 -16.62 5.06 -10.54
C ILE A 4 -16.08 5.42 -11.92
N GLY A 5 -16.42 6.61 -12.44
CA GLY A 5 -15.86 7.14 -13.68
C GLY A 5 -14.34 7.31 -13.61
N ILE A 6 -13.84 7.96 -12.54
CA ILE A 6 -12.39 8.14 -12.32
C ILE A 6 -11.68 6.79 -12.16
N ILE A 7 -12.27 5.85 -11.40
CA ILE A 7 -11.74 4.50 -11.24
C ILE A 7 -11.61 3.81 -12.60
N SER A 8 -12.68 3.86 -13.41
CA SER A 8 -12.74 3.23 -14.72
C SER A 8 -11.69 3.82 -15.64
N LEU A 9 -11.56 5.16 -15.69
CA LEU A 9 -10.53 5.82 -16.47
C LEU A 9 -9.12 5.42 -16.01
N CYS A 10 -8.87 5.41 -14.70
CA CYS A 10 -7.57 5.00 -14.16
C CYS A 10 -7.25 3.53 -14.49
N ARG A 11 -8.26 2.66 -14.59
CA ARG A 11 -8.10 1.25 -14.99
C ARG A 11 -7.82 1.10 -16.48
N LEU A 12 -8.55 1.84 -17.33
CA LEU A 12 -8.35 1.86 -18.78
C LEU A 12 -6.98 2.43 -19.14
N GLN A 13 -6.59 3.52 -18.48
CA GLN A 13 -5.32 4.23 -18.69
C GLN A 13 -4.19 3.71 -17.81
N LYS A 14 -4.29 2.46 -17.33
CA LYS A 14 -3.30 1.86 -16.46
C LYS A 14 -2.02 1.59 -17.27
N PRO A 15 -0.87 2.25 -16.98
CA PRO A 15 0.35 2.05 -17.76
C PRO A 15 0.77 0.58 -17.79
N PRO A 16 1.25 0.02 -18.90
CA PRO A 16 1.59 -1.41 -18.97
C PRO A 16 2.67 -1.78 -17.96
N ARG A 17 2.65 -3.05 -17.52
CA ARG A 17 3.75 -3.63 -16.73
C ARG A 17 4.68 -4.36 -17.67
N ILE A 18 5.98 -4.16 -17.48
CA ILE A 18 7.00 -4.97 -18.10
C ILE A 18 7.23 -6.16 -17.18
N TYR A 19 7.18 -7.37 -17.73
CA TYR A 19 7.43 -8.61 -16.99
C TYR A 19 8.73 -9.22 -17.45
N VAL A 20 9.40 -9.88 -16.52
CA VAL A 20 10.54 -10.74 -16.79
C VAL A 20 10.23 -12.13 -16.27
N GLU A 21 10.75 -13.12 -16.96
CA GLU A 21 10.66 -14.53 -16.60
C GLU A 21 12.08 -15.04 -16.40
N LYS A 22 12.37 -15.55 -15.21
CA LYS A 22 13.67 -16.12 -14.85
C LYS A 22 13.50 -17.44 -14.13
N SER A 23 14.50 -18.31 -14.20
CA SER A 23 14.57 -19.48 -13.32
C SER A 23 14.93 -19.06 -11.89
N LEU A 24 14.74 -19.97 -10.92
CA LEU A 24 15.17 -19.70 -9.54
C LEU A 24 16.68 -19.50 -9.47
N GLU A 25 17.45 -20.29 -10.23
CA GLU A 25 18.91 -20.25 -10.26
C GLU A 25 19.41 -18.89 -10.75
N GLU A 26 18.79 -18.34 -11.79
CA GLU A 26 19.10 -17.01 -12.30
C GLU A 26 18.80 -15.92 -11.28
N ILE A 27 17.70 -16.04 -10.53
CA ILE A 27 17.33 -15.06 -9.48
C ILE A 27 18.34 -15.10 -8.32
N LEU A 28 18.69 -16.30 -7.85
CA LEU A 28 19.62 -16.46 -6.73
C LEU A 28 21.05 -16.05 -7.10
N SER A 29 21.49 -16.38 -8.32
CA SER A 29 22.80 -15.97 -8.84
C SER A 29 22.94 -14.44 -8.90
N ASN A 30 21.89 -13.75 -9.35
CA ASN A 30 21.87 -12.27 -9.38
C ASN A 30 21.90 -11.66 -7.97
N ASN A 31 21.34 -12.35 -6.97
CA ASN A 31 21.31 -11.91 -5.58
C ASN A 31 22.56 -12.33 -4.78
N GLY A 32 23.55 -12.98 -5.42
CA GLY A 32 24.75 -13.51 -4.75
C GLY A 32 24.45 -14.58 -3.68
N LYS A 33 23.29 -15.24 -3.75
CA LYS A 33 22.87 -16.25 -2.77
C LYS A 33 23.25 -17.65 -3.28
N PRO A 34 23.69 -18.56 -2.39
CA PRO A 34 24.06 -19.91 -2.78
C PRO A 34 22.85 -20.63 -3.36
N LEU A 35 23.09 -21.42 -4.42
CA LEU A 35 22.05 -22.27 -5.00
C LEU A 35 21.69 -23.37 -4.00
N PRO A 36 20.43 -23.48 -3.59
CA PRO A 36 19.98 -24.55 -2.73
C PRO A 36 20.10 -25.88 -3.50
N HIS A 37 20.65 -26.91 -2.86
CA HIS A 37 20.60 -28.27 -3.37
C HIS A 37 19.18 -28.82 -3.20
N ILE A 38 18.27 -28.45 -4.10
CA ILE A 38 16.90 -28.99 -4.11
C ILE A 38 16.95 -30.41 -4.67
N THR A 39 17.11 -31.41 -3.81
CA THR A 39 16.77 -32.79 -4.17
C THR A 39 15.24 -32.91 -4.22
N THR A 40 14.71 -33.32 -5.36
CA THR A 40 13.27 -33.43 -5.65
C THR A 40 12.47 -34.27 -4.66
N ASP A 41 13.15 -35.07 -3.82
CA ASP A 41 12.55 -36.00 -2.87
C ASP A 41 12.30 -35.40 -1.46
N GLN A 42 12.62 -34.12 -1.24
CA GLN A 42 12.41 -33.42 0.04
C GLN A 42 11.60 -32.13 -0.09
N CYS A 43 10.53 -32.15 -0.90
CA CYS A 43 9.63 -31.00 -1.02
C CYS A 43 8.72 -30.88 0.21
N HIS A 44 9.12 -30.11 1.22
CA HIS A 44 8.26 -29.79 2.37
C HIS A 44 7.84 -28.31 2.35
N PRO A 45 6.58 -27.99 2.67
CA PRO A 45 6.12 -26.61 2.75
C PRO A 45 6.77 -25.86 3.93
N GLY A 46 6.77 -24.53 3.83
CA GLY A 46 7.21 -23.65 4.91
C GLY A 46 8.57 -23.02 4.64
N ASP A 47 9.21 -22.56 5.71
CA ASP A 47 10.49 -21.85 5.67
C ASP A 47 11.63 -22.80 5.30
N ARG A 48 12.40 -22.44 4.28
CA ARG A 48 13.49 -23.23 3.71
C ARG A 48 14.61 -22.31 3.25
N GLU A 49 15.85 -22.79 3.27
CA GLU A 49 17.02 -21.97 2.89
C GLU A 49 16.88 -21.29 1.52
N ASP A 50 16.22 -21.97 0.57
CA ASP A 50 15.95 -21.48 -0.78
C ASP A 50 14.95 -20.33 -0.87
N ASN A 51 14.11 -20.15 0.17
CA ASN A 51 13.01 -19.19 0.19
C ASN A 51 13.14 -18.13 1.30
N LEU A 52 14.10 -18.27 2.23
CA LEU A 52 14.32 -17.32 3.32
C LEU A 52 14.50 -15.88 2.82
N TRP A 53 15.11 -15.69 1.64
CA TRP A 53 15.27 -14.37 1.01
C TRP A 53 13.96 -13.63 0.68
N LEU A 54 12.83 -14.33 0.65
CA LEU A 54 11.51 -13.74 0.51
C LEU A 54 10.92 -13.28 1.84
N THR A 55 11.50 -13.71 2.96
CA THR A 55 11.05 -13.34 4.29
C THR A 55 11.59 -11.97 4.68
N PHE A 56 10.87 -11.29 5.57
CA PHE A 56 11.22 -9.94 6.02
C PHE A 56 12.56 -9.88 6.76
N ASN A 57 12.93 -10.93 7.49
CA ASN A 57 14.15 -10.94 8.31
C ASN A 57 15.43 -11.00 7.46
N ASP A 58 15.39 -11.71 6.34
CA ASP A 58 16.54 -11.90 5.45
C ASP A 58 16.46 -11.04 4.17
N TYR A 59 15.51 -10.10 4.15
CA TYR A 59 15.34 -9.14 3.07
C TYR A 59 16.39 -8.04 3.19
N ILE A 60 17.20 -7.89 2.13
CA ILE A 60 18.18 -6.82 1.99
C ILE A 60 17.58 -5.81 1.00
N PRO A 61 17.26 -4.58 1.42
CA PRO A 61 16.70 -3.59 0.52
C PRO A 61 17.76 -3.15 -0.50
N PRO A 62 17.39 -2.99 -1.78
CA PRO A 62 18.29 -2.42 -2.77
C PRO A 62 18.60 -0.95 -2.45
N GLU A 63 19.86 -0.56 -2.62
CA GLU A 63 20.35 0.79 -2.31
C GLU A 63 20.43 1.66 -3.55
N THR A 64 20.60 1.04 -4.72
CA THR A 64 20.68 1.74 -6.00
C THR A 64 19.44 1.56 -6.87
N GLN A 65 19.20 2.51 -7.79
CA GLN A 65 18.06 2.43 -8.71
C GLN A 65 18.16 1.21 -9.64
N ILE A 66 19.38 0.80 -9.99
CA ILE A 66 19.64 -0.37 -10.82
C ILE A 66 19.26 -1.63 -10.04
N GLU A 67 19.78 -1.78 -8.82
CA GLU A 67 19.40 -2.89 -7.93
C GLU A 67 17.89 -2.95 -7.73
N TRP A 68 17.21 -1.82 -7.49
CA TRP A 68 15.76 -1.78 -7.35
C TRP A 68 15.02 -2.27 -8.60
N GLU A 69 15.45 -1.84 -9.79
CA GLU A 69 14.84 -2.27 -11.05
C GLU A 69 15.03 -3.77 -11.32
N GLU A 70 16.18 -4.32 -10.91
CA GLU A 70 16.55 -5.73 -11.09
C GLU A 70 16.04 -6.66 -9.99
N THR A 71 15.71 -6.10 -8.81
CA THR A 71 15.21 -6.84 -7.66
C THR A 71 13.93 -7.59 -7.99
N CYS A 72 13.92 -8.89 -7.69
CA CYS A 72 12.78 -9.76 -7.87
C CYS A 72 11.78 -9.62 -6.73
N PHE A 73 10.80 -8.71 -6.86
CA PHE A 73 9.68 -8.62 -5.92
C PHE A 73 8.56 -9.60 -6.31
N LEU A 74 8.46 -10.71 -5.58
CA LEU A 74 7.40 -11.68 -5.79
C LEU A 74 6.12 -11.22 -5.11
N ASP A 75 5.19 -10.65 -5.89
CA ASP A 75 3.89 -10.17 -5.40
C ASP A 75 2.98 -11.24 -4.79
N LYS A 76 3.19 -12.52 -5.15
CA LYS A 76 2.29 -13.61 -4.79
C LYS A 76 2.94 -14.48 -3.75
N SER A 77 2.29 -14.63 -2.60
CA SER A 77 2.76 -15.37 -1.43
C SER A 77 3.00 -16.86 -1.73
N PHE A 78 2.29 -17.48 -2.67
CA PHE A 78 2.44 -18.92 -2.95
C PHE A 78 3.82 -19.32 -3.52
N HIS A 79 4.56 -18.39 -4.15
CA HIS A 79 5.86 -18.71 -4.74
C HIS A 79 6.85 -19.09 -3.65
N GLY A 80 7.45 -20.26 -3.79
CA GLY A 80 8.44 -20.76 -2.85
C GLY A 80 7.85 -21.28 -1.54
N TYR A 81 6.54 -21.25 -1.31
CA TYR A 81 5.98 -21.81 -0.08
C TYR A 81 6.01 -23.34 -0.07
N TYR A 82 5.38 -23.96 -1.07
CA TYR A 82 5.37 -25.42 -1.22
C TYR A 82 6.52 -25.89 -2.11
N THR A 83 6.59 -25.36 -3.33
CA THR A 83 7.62 -25.65 -4.32
C THR A 83 7.79 -24.45 -5.25
N TRP A 84 8.88 -24.43 -6.03
CA TRP A 84 9.13 -23.41 -7.03
C TRP A 84 8.58 -23.81 -8.40
N PRO A 85 7.99 -22.89 -9.16
CA PRO A 85 7.71 -23.16 -10.57
C PRO A 85 9.02 -23.21 -11.36
N LYS A 86 9.00 -23.86 -12.53
CA LYS A 86 10.16 -23.93 -13.45
C LYS A 86 10.69 -22.55 -13.81
N THR A 87 9.78 -21.60 -14.02
CA THR A 87 10.09 -20.21 -14.31
C THR A 87 9.19 -19.31 -13.47
N ILE A 88 9.76 -18.20 -13.01
CA ILE A 88 9.10 -17.23 -12.15
C ILE A 88 8.87 -15.96 -12.96
N LYS A 89 7.60 -15.64 -13.18
CA LYS A 89 7.16 -14.42 -13.86
C LYS A 89 6.90 -13.31 -12.86
N TYR A 90 7.67 -12.24 -12.91
CA TYR A 90 7.53 -11.09 -12.01
C TYR A 90 7.62 -9.75 -12.76
N PRO A 91 6.96 -8.70 -12.26
CA PRO A 91 7.02 -7.38 -12.89
C PRO A 91 8.35 -6.69 -12.58
N LEU A 92 8.96 -6.02 -13.57
CA LEU A 92 10.06 -5.09 -13.33
C LEU A 92 9.58 -3.86 -12.56
N ASN A 93 10.45 -3.32 -11.72
CA ASN A 93 10.15 -2.16 -10.89
C ASN A 93 10.35 -0.83 -11.61
N LYS A 94 10.00 -0.81 -12.90
CA LYS A 94 10.21 0.29 -13.85
C LYS A 94 8.94 0.61 -14.63
N ARG A 95 7.84 0.81 -13.92
CA ARG A 95 6.56 1.15 -14.57
C ARG A 95 6.54 2.60 -15.02
N ALA A 96 6.17 2.86 -16.27
CA ALA A 96 5.90 4.21 -16.77
C ALA A 96 4.70 4.85 -16.05
N ARG A 97 4.69 6.18 -16.00
CA ARG A 97 3.64 7.00 -15.37
C ARG A 97 3.42 8.27 -16.16
N TYR A 98 2.23 8.82 -16.00
CA TYR A 98 1.89 10.11 -16.57
C TYR A 98 2.51 11.22 -15.72
N THR A 99 3.31 12.06 -16.38
CA THR A 99 3.97 13.24 -15.79
C THR A 99 3.80 14.40 -16.75
N LYS A 100 3.94 15.63 -16.25
CA LYS A 100 3.84 16.85 -17.06
C LYS A 100 4.79 16.86 -18.27
N ASP A 101 5.95 16.21 -18.14
CA ASP A 101 7.00 16.19 -19.16
C ASP A 101 6.71 15.26 -20.35
N HIS A 102 5.64 14.46 -20.29
CA HIS A 102 5.28 13.52 -21.35
C HIS A 102 3.90 13.85 -21.91
N GLU A 103 3.71 13.55 -23.19
CA GLU A 103 2.40 13.67 -23.82
C GLU A 103 1.42 12.68 -23.18
N MET A 104 0.24 13.18 -22.79
CA MET A 104 -0.81 12.42 -22.14
C MET A 104 -2.05 12.41 -23.03
N PRO A 105 -2.82 11.29 -23.08
CA PRO A 105 -4.13 11.30 -23.73
C PRO A 105 -5.03 12.42 -23.15
N GLN A 106 -5.94 12.96 -23.97
CA GLN A 106 -6.80 14.08 -23.57
C GLN A 106 -7.54 13.80 -22.25
N ASP A 107 -8.14 12.62 -22.10
CA ASP A 107 -8.87 12.25 -20.88
C ASP A 107 -7.96 12.19 -19.63
N VAL A 108 -6.71 11.76 -19.81
CA VAL A 108 -5.70 11.70 -18.75
C VAL A 108 -5.27 13.11 -18.36
N THR A 109 -5.10 14.00 -19.34
CA THR A 109 -4.75 15.40 -19.13
C THR A 109 -5.83 16.12 -18.34
N ILE A 110 -7.11 15.90 -18.66
CA ILE A 110 -8.24 16.47 -17.90
C ILE A 110 -8.16 16.03 -16.43
N LEU A 111 -7.94 14.75 -16.15
CA LEU A 111 -7.76 14.30 -14.76
C LEU A 111 -6.53 14.94 -14.11
N TYR A 112 -5.42 15.01 -14.84
CA TYR A 112 -4.18 15.59 -14.34
C TYR A 112 -4.37 17.04 -13.89
N ASP A 113 -4.93 17.89 -14.75
CA ASP A 113 -5.14 19.31 -14.48
C ASP A 113 -6.09 19.52 -13.31
N ARG A 114 -7.13 18.68 -13.19
CA ARG A 114 -8.08 18.75 -12.08
C ARG A 114 -7.43 18.39 -10.75
N PHE A 115 -6.69 17.30 -10.67
CA PHE A 115 -6.04 16.87 -9.42
C PHE A 115 -4.77 17.66 -9.08
N MET A 116 -4.16 18.38 -10.04
CA MET A 116 -3.14 19.39 -9.73
C MET A 116 -3.73 20.66 -9.09
N ASN A 117 -5.02 20.94 -9.27
CA ASN A 117 -5.67 22.10 -8.67
C ASN A 117 -6.01 21.81 -7.18
N GLU A 118 -5.24 22.41 -6.27
CA GLU A 118 -5.43 22.28 -4.81
C GLU A 118 -6.87 22.58 -4.35
N LYS A 119 -7.52 23.58 -4.94
CA LYS A 119 -8.92 23.92 -4.63
C LYS A 119 -9.86 22.78 -5.00
N PHE A 120 -9.62 22.11 -6.13
CA PHE A 120 -10.41 20.96 -6.53
C PHE A 120 -10.18 19.77 -5.59
N VAL A 121 -8.92 19.48 -5.23
CA VAL A 121 -8.58 18.41 -4.27
C VAL A 121 -9.28 18.66 -2.93
N ARG A 122 -9.23 19.88 -2.42
CA ARG A 122 -9.94 20.28 -1.20
C ARG A 122 -11.45 20.09 -1.30
N GLN A 123 -12.05 20.53 -2.41
CA GLN A 123 -13.49 20.41 -2.62
C GLN A 123 -13.94 18.94 -2.73
N ILE A 124 -13.21 18.09 -3.46
CA ILE A 124 -13.59 16.68 -3.61
C ILE A 124 -13.44 15.93 -2.29
N THR A 125 -12.40 16.23 -1.51
CA THR A 125 -12.21 15.67 -0.17
C THR A 125 -13.33 16.10 0.79
N GLN A 126 -13.71 17.39 0.79
CA GLN A 126 -14.83 17.87 1.60
C GLN A 126 -16.17 17.22 1.20
N LEU A 127 -16.41 17.06 -0.10
CA LEU A 127 -17.61 16.36 -0.59
C LEU A 127 -17.62 14.90 -0.16
N MET A 128 -16.48 14.20 -0.18
CA MET A 128 -16.37 12.84 0.34
C MET A 128 -16.74 12.77 1.83
N ILE A 129 -16.20 13.69 2.64
CA ILE A 129 -16.49 13.76 4.08
C ILE A 129 -17.98 14.02 4.34
N LEU A 130 -18.63 14.88 3.53
CA LEU A 130 -20.05 15.17 3.66
C LEU A 130 -20.95 14.00 3.23
N ASN A 131 -20.47 13.15 2.33
CA ASN A 131 -21.20 11.99 1.84
C ASN A 131 -21.08 10.78 2.78
N GLU A 132 -20.11 10.76 3.70
CA GLU A 132 -20.06 9.76 4.77
C GLU A 132 -21.28 9.96 5.68
N THR A 133 -22.26 9.07 5.57
CA THR A 133 -23.48 9.09 6.39
C THR A 133 -23.22 8.38 7.73
N GLU A 134 -23.96 8.72 8.78
CA GLU A 134 -23.85 8.04 10.08
C GLU A 134 -24.12 6.52 9.98
N GLU A 135 -24.80 6.07 8.91
CA GLU A 135 -25.10 4.67 8.61
C GLU A 135 -23.95 3.96 7.86
N GLN A 136 -23.10 4.69 7.12
CA GLN A 136 -21.91 4.17 6.45
C GLN A 136 -20.65 4.39 7.30
N LYS A 137 -20.60 3.72 8.45
CA LYS A 137 -19.40 3.70 9.32
C LYS A 137 -18.23 2.89 8.76
N ASN A 138 -18.33 2.34 7.55
CA ASN A 138 -17.37 1.40 7.00
C ASN A 138 -16.46 2.04 5.96
N PHE A 139 -15.22 1.59 5.91
CA PHE A 139 -14.23 2.00 4.91
C PHE A 139 -14.78 1.91 3.47
N ASP A 140 -14.88 3.05 2.78
CA ASP A 140 -15.33 3.11 1.39
C ASP A 140 -14.26 2.56 0.44
N LYS A 141 -14.56 1.37 -0.11
CA LYS A 141 -13.67 0.66 -1.04
C LYS A 141 -13.50 1.40 -2.36
N ASP A 142 -14.53 2.12 -2.83
CA ASP A 142 -14.46 2.82 -4.12
C ASP A 142 -13.58 4.06 -4.01
N GLN A 143 -13.72 4.85 -2.94
CA GLN A 143 -12.83 5.98 -2.66
C GLN A 143 -11.36 5.51 -2.56
N PHE A 144 -11.09 4.46 -1.81
CA PHE A 144 -9.77 3.84 -1.76
C PHE A 144 -9.25 3.41 -3.14
N VAL A 145 -10.08 2.71 -3.94
CA VAL A 145 -9.68 2.24 -5.28
C VAL A 145 -9.41 3.42 -6.22
N MET A 146 -10.13 4.53 -6.07
CA MET A 146 -9.88 5.77 -6.81
C MET A 146 -8.50 6.31 -6.48
N PHE A 147 -8.17 6.52 -5.19
CA PHE A 147 -6.85 7.02 -4.77
C PHE A 147 -5.73 6.06 -5.20
N LYS A 148 -5.91 4.75 -5.02
CA LYS A 148 -4.97 3.73 -5.52
C LYS A 148 -4.73 3.86 -7.02
N GLY A 149 -5.77 4.17 -7.80
CA GLY A 149 -5.67 4.42 -9.23
C GLY A 149 -4.85 5.66 -9.57
N LEU A 150 -5.12 6.77 -8.88
CA LEU A 150 -4.41 8.04 -9.06
C LEU A 150 -2.91 7.89 -8.80
N PHE A 151 -2.51 7.41 -7.62
CA PHE A 151 -1.09 7.26 -7.26
C PHE A 151 -0.36 6.19 -8.06
N ARG A 152 -1.08 5.18 -8.58
CA ARG A 152 -0.51 4.21 -9.53
C ARG A 152 -0.17 4.86 -10.87
N ASN A 153 -1.08 5.64 -11.42
CA ASN A 153 -0.99 6.16 -12.79
C ASN A 153 -0.11 7.42 -12.88
N PHE A 154 -0.22 8.32 -11.90
CA PHE A 154 0.44 9.63 -11.89
C PHE A 154 1.60 9.73 -10.90
N GLY A 155 1.80 8.71 -10.06
CA GLY A 155 2.93 8.66 -9.13
C GLY A 155 2.89 9.80 -8.12
N LEU A 156 3.94 10.61 -8.10
CA LEU A 156 4.12 11.71 -7.16
C LEU A 156 3.43 13.02 -7.56
N ALA A 157 2.80 13.09 -8.74
CA ALA A 157 2.26 14.35 -9.26
C ALA A 157 1.35 15.07 -8.27
N PHE A 158 0.42 14.34 -7.64
CA PHE A 158 -0.56 14.90 -6.71
C PHE A 158 -0.14 14.74 -5.23
N PHE A 159 1.06 14.22 -4.97
CA PHE A 159 1.46 13.83 -3.61
C PHE A 159 1.41 15.00 -2.64
N ASP A 160 2.01 16.13 -3.02
CA ASP A 160 2.10 17.30 -2.15
C ASP A 160 0.71 17.91 -1.89
N ASN A 161 -0.15 18.01 -2.91
CA ASN A 161 -1.54 18.46 -2.78
C ASN A 161 -2.33 17.60 -1.77
N PHE A 162 -2.23 16.27 -1.87
CA PHE A 162 -2.91 15.38 -0.94
C PHE A 162 -2.29 15.41 0.45
N MET A 163 -0.97 15.56 0.59
CA MET A 163 -0.33 15.70 1.90
C MET A 163 -0.76 16.96 2.64
N GLU A 164 -0.91 18.08 1.92
CA GLU A 164 -1.44 19.31 2.51
C GLU A 164 -2.86 19.09 3.04
N GLN A 165 -3.72 18.47 2.22
CA GLN A 165 -5.07 18.12 2.66
C GLN A 165 -5.08 17.17 3.85
N LEU A 166 -4.24 16.15 3.87
CA LEU A 166 -4.13 15.23 5.02
C LEU A 166 -3.74 15.98 6.30
N ASN A 167 -2.76 16.88 6.24
CA ASN A 167 -2.37 17.69 7.39
C ASN A 167 -3.53 18.55 7.90
N GLU A 168 -4.30 19.17 7.01
CA GLU A 168 -5.49 19.94 7.38
C GLU A 168 -6.55 19.07 8.06
N LEU A 169 -6.81 17.88 7.53
CA LEU A 169 -7.76 16.93 8.11
C LEU A 169 -7.33 16.45 9.50
N ALA A 170 -6.04 16.28 9.75
CA ALA A 170 -5.54 15.91 11.08
C ALA A 170 -5.58 17.05 12.10
N HIS A 171 -5.57 18.31 11.64
CA HIS A 171 -5.61 19.50 12.50
C HIS A 171 -7.01 20.11 12.62
N GLU A 172 -8.04 19.51 12.01
CA GLU A 172 -9.42 19.99 12.08
C GLU A 172 -9.96 19.95 13.52
N LYS A 173 -10.51 21.07 14.01
CA LYS A 173 -10.97 21.25 15.40
C LYS A 173 -12.00 20.18 15.81
N ILE A 174 -11.81 19.64 17.01
CA ILE A 174 -12.61 18.57 17.62
C ILE A 174 -14.10 18.92 17.69
N THR A 175 -14.86 18.42 16.72
CA THR A 175 -16.33 18.46 16.66
C THR A 175 -16.84 17.12 16.12
N LYS A 176 -18.13 16.80 16.28
CA LYS A 176 -18.76 15.54 15.83
C LYS A 176 -18.53 15.18 14.34
N LYS A 177 -18.02 16.11 13.53
CA LYS A 177 -17.68 15.94 12.10
C LYS A 177 -16.34 15.23 11.84
N GLN A 178 -15.56 14.92 12.88
CA GLN A 178 -14.21 14.35 12.75
C GLN A 178 -14.17 12.89 12.27
N GLU A 179 -15.24 12.11 12.44
CA GLU A 179 -15.23 10.69 12.06
C GLU A 179 -15.10 10.53 10.54
N GLY A 180 -15.85 11.31 9.76
CA GLY A 180 -15.74 11.34 8.29
C GLY A 180 -14.40 11.89 7.80
N SER A 181 -13.88 12.96 8.42
CA SER A 181 -12.56 13.53 8.07
C SER A 181 -11.44 12.51 8.21
N HIS A 182 -11.41 11.77 9.32
CA HIS A 182 -10.41 10.74 9.53
C HIS A 182 -10.59 9.55 8.57
N GLN A 183 -11.82 9.07 8.36
CA GLN A 183 -12.09 7.97 7.42
C GLN A 183 -11.58 8.28 6.01
N VAL A 184 -11.92 9.45 5.47
CA VAL A 184 -11.44 9.88 4.15
C VAL A 184 -9.91 10.01 4.15
N ALA A 185 -9.30 10.53 5.23
CA ALA A 185 -7.85 10.57 5.36
C ALA A 185 -7.20 9.17 5.30
N ALA A 186 -7.77 8.16 5.96
CA ALA A 186 -7.27 6.79 5.85
C ALA A 186 -7.46 6.19 4.45
N GLN A 187 -8.56 6.48 3.77
CA GLN A 187 -8.79 6.02 2.40
C GLN A 187 -7.76 6.62 1.43
N ILE A 188 -7.44 7.90 1.57
CA ILE A 188 -6.37 8.58 0.82
C ILE A 188 -5.04 7.89 1.07
N VAL A 189 -4.66 7.73 2.35
CA VAL A 189 -3.37 7.13 2.70
C VAL A 189 -3.25 5.68 2.24
N ALA A 190 -4.28 4.86 2.45
CA ALA A 190 -4.32 3.49 1.94
C ALA A 190 -4.14 3.48 0.42
N GLY A 191 -4.80 4.40 -0.30
CA GLY A 191 -4.62 4.59 -1.73
C GLY A 191 -3.19 4.98 -2.13
N MET A 192 -2.54 5.86 -1.37
CA MET A 192 -1.14 6.26 -1.59
C MET A 192 -0.19 5.07 -1.45
N ILE A 193 -0.29 4.32 -0.34
CA ILE A 193 0.55 3.15 -0.05
C ILE A 193 0.33 2.05 -1.10
N CYS A 194 -0.93 1.69 -1.37
CA CYS A 194 -1.21 0.64 -2.37
C CYS A 194 -0.91 1.10 -3.81
N GLY A 195 -0.96 2.40 -4.08
CA GLY A 195 -0.61 3.00 -5.38
C GLY A 195 0.90 3.09 -5.61
N SER A 196 1.69 3.15 -4.53
CA SER A 196 3.15 3.26 -4.58
C SER A 196 3.90 1.96 -4.84
N LYS A 197 3.19 0.83 -4.89
CA LYS A 197 3.73 -0.53 -5.09
C LYS A 197 4.82 -0.68 -6.17
N ASN A 198 4.72 0.05 -7.28
CA ASN A 198 5.69 -0.03 -8.38
C ASN A 198 6.43 1.29 -8.62
N TRP A 199 6.50 2.17 -7.62
CA TRP A 199 7.29 3.40 -7.70
C TRP A 199 8.77 3.04 -7.82
N THR A 200 9.54 3.92 -8.48
CA THR A 200 10.99 3.72 -8.58
C THR A 200 11.66 4.05 -7.25
N LEU A 201 12.83 3.47 -6.99
CA LEU A 201 13.62 3.84 -5.82
C LEU A 201 13.87 5.35 -5.80
N LYS A 202 14.14 5.98 -6.95
CA LYS A 202 14.25 7.44 -7.05
C LYS A 202 13.00 8.18 -6.60
N MET A 203 11.78 7.67 -6.81
CA MET A 203 10.56 8.31 -6.32
C MET A 203 10.38 8.14 -4.80
N ILE A 204 10.76 6.98 -4.27
CA ILE A 204 10.72 6.68 -2.84
C ILE A 204 11.82 7.48 -2.10
N ASN A 205 13.02 7.54 -2.68
CA ASN A 205 14.22 8.18 -2.13
C ASN A 205 14.41 9.64 -2.52
N LYS A 206 13.70 10.20 -3.53
CA LYS A 206 13.79 11.65 -3.84
C LYS A 206 13.46 12.48 -2.62
N ASP A 207 12.60 11.94 -1.77
CA ASP A 207 12.31 12.46 -0.45
C ASP A 207 11.80 11.32 0.43
N PRO A 208 12.68 10.55 1.12
CA PRO A 208 12.25 9.49 2.04
C PRO A 208 11.33 10.03 3.15
N ARG A 209 11.38 11.36 3.40
CA ARG A 209 10.43 12.06 4.28
C ARG A 209 9.00 11.97 3.76
N ARG A 210 8.72 11.67 2.48
CA ARG A 210 7.37 11.51 1.93
C ARG A 210 6.69 10.25 2.44
N MET A 211 7.33 9.09 2.27
CA MET A 211 6.80 7.84 2.80
C MET A 211 6.80 7.86 4.33
N PHE A 212 7.85 8.42 4.94
CA PHE A 212 7.86 8.66 6.38
C PHE A 212 6.71 9.59 6.82
N ARG A 213 6.40 10.67 6.10
CA ARG A 213 5.26 11.55 6.40
C ARG A 213 3.93 10.79 6.34
N VAL A 214 3.74 9.90 5.35
CA VAL A 214 2.54 9.06 5.24
C VAL A 214 2.45 8.08 6.42
N ILE A 215 3.55 7.40 6.76
CA ILE A 215 3.60 6.46 7.89
C ILE A 215 3.41 7.20 9.22
N HIS A 216 4.12 8.31 9.43
CA HIS A 216 3.98 9.16 10.61
C HIS A 216 2.56 9.70 10.74
N PHE A 217 1.94 10.11 9.63
CA PHE A 217 0.55 10.55 9.61
C PHE A 217 -0.40 9.41 9.99
N LEU A 218 -0.18 8.18 9.50
CA LEU A 218 -0.91 7.00 9.97
C LEU A 218 -0.73 6.78 11.46
N CYS A 219 0.50 6.81 11.97
CA CYS A 219 0.77 6.67 13.40
C CYS A 219 0.09 7.76 14.22
N THR A 220 0.10 9.01 13.73
CA THR A 220 -0.58 10.16 14.37
C THR A 220 -2.08 9.94 14.42
N LEU A 221 -2.68 9.49 13.31
CA LEU A 221 -4.08 9.15 13.22
C LEU A 221 -4.46 7.99 14.15
N ILE A 222 -3.64 6.93 14.21
CA ILE A 222 -3.84 5.76 15.08
C ILE A 222 -3.71 6.11 16.57
N ASN A 223 -2.83 7.06 16.90
CA ASN A 223 -2.49 7.45 18.27
C ASN A 223 -3.31 8.65 18.78
N ALA A 224 -4.12 9.28 17.92
CA ALA A 224 -5.01 10.37 18.32
C ALA A 224 -6.00 9.87 19.38
N LYS A 225 -5.83 10.33 20.62
CA LYS A 225 -6.54 9.89 21.84
C LYS A 225 -8.03 10.29 21.89
N SER A 226 -8.64 10.70 20.78
CA SER A 226 -9.99 11.27 20.76
C SER A 226 -11.01 10.32 20.12
N THR A 227 -11.77 9.66 21.00
CA THR A 227 -13.21 9.34 20.91
C THR A 227 -13.74 8.53 19.69
N SER A 228 -14.33 7.37 20.01
CA SER A 228 -15.25 6.57 19.17
C SER A 228 -14.64 5.68 18.06
N ASN A 229 -14.16 4.51 18.47
CA ASN A 229 -14.56 3.15 18.03
C ASN A 229 -14.82 2.79 16.55
N THR A 230 -14.36 3.51 15.54
CA THR A 230 -14.51 3.01 14.15
C THR A 230 -13.36 3.40 13.22
N PHE A 231 -12.82 4.62 13.36
CA PHE A 231 -11.69 5.08 12.55
C PHE A 231 -10.36 4.40 12.91
N ASN A 232 -9.97 4.43 14.20
CA ASN A 232 -8.76 3.74 14.68
C ASN A 232 -8.82 2.25 14.39
N GLU A 233 -10.02 1.66 14.47
CA GLU A 233 -10.23 0.29 14.05
C GLU A 233 -10.03 0.15 12.54
N SER A 234 -10.68 0.96 11.69
CA SER A 234 -10.57 0.84 10.22
C SER A 234 -9.15 1.05 9.68
N ALA A 235 -8.40 1.99 10.24
CA ALA A 235 -7.00 2.23 9.86
C ALA A 235 -6.09 1.09 10.31
N ARG A 236 -6.25 0.59 11.55
CA ARG A 236 -5.57 -0.61 12.04
C ARG A 236 -5.95 -1.84 11.22
N TRP A 237 -7.22 -2.00 10.86
CA TRP A 237 -7.74 -3.11 10.04
C TRP A 237 -7.23 -3.05 8.61
N CYS A 238 -7.14 -1.87 8.00
CA CYS A 238 -6.48 -1.72 6.71
C CYS A 238 -5.02 -2.14 6.80
N LEU A 239 -4.29 -1.74 7.84
CA LEU A 239 -2.88 -2.13 8.01
C LEU A 239 -2.73 -3.64 8.26
N ILE A 240 -3.50 -4.22 9.19
CA ILE A 240 -3.51 -5.66 9.48
C ILE A 240 -3.90 -6.48 8.25
N ARG A 241 -4.91 -6.04 7.49
CA ARG A 241 -5.30 -6.70 6.24
C ARG A 241 -4.21 -6.62 5.17
N ASN A 242 -3.46 -5.52 5.11
CA ASN A 242 -2.31 -5.44 4.22
C ASN A 242 -1.15 -6.32 4.71
N LEU A 243 -0.99 -6.51 6.04
CA LEU A 243 -0.02 -7.47 6.60
C LEU A 243 -0.38 -8.92 6.26
N ASP A 244 -1.68 -9.26 6.27
CA ASP A 244 -2.17 -10.57 5.84
C ASP A 244 -1.79 -10.92 4.39
N GLU A 245 -1.60 -9.93 3.50
CA GLU A 245 -1.12 -10.20 2.14
C GLU A 245 0.31 -10.81 2.11
N PHE A 246 1.11 -10.62 3.16
CA PHE A 246 2.47 -11.14 3.26
C PHE A 246 2.54 -12.56 3.85
N GLN A 247 1.50 -13.01 4.55
CA GLN A 247 1.35 -14.38 5.05
C GLN A 247 2.62 -14.92 5.75
N TRP A 248 3.15 -16.06 5.30
CA TRP A 248 4.33 -16.75 5.84
C TRP A 248 5.64 -15.97 5.73
N ARG A 249 5.69 -14.86 4.99
CA ARG A 249 6.94 -14.10 4.76
C ARG A 249 7.29 -13.12 5.88
N ILE A 250 6.38 -12.88 6.82
CA ILE A 250 6.58 -11.90 7.89
C ILE A 250 6.39 -12.53 9.30
N PRO A 251 6.97 -13.70 9.60
CA PRO A 251 6.71 -14.41 10.85
C PRO A 251 7.09 -13.57 12.08
N SER A 252 8.20 -12.84 12.03
CA SER A 252 8.65 -11.93 13.09
C SER A 252 7.67 -10.77 13.34
N VAL A 253 7.11 -10.18 12.28
CA VAL A 253 6.13 -9.10 12.39
C VAL A 253 4.85 -9.64 13.03
N TRP A 254 4.39 -10.83 12.64
CA TRP A 254 3.25 -11.47 13.29
C TRP A 254 3.51 -11.74 14.77
N CYS A 255 4.70 -12.22 15.15
CA CYS A 255 5.06 -12.37 16.56
C CYS A 255 4.95 -11.05 17.34
N GLU A 256 5.42 -9.94 16.79
CA GLU A 256 5.30 -8.62 17.43
C GLU A 256 3.84 -8.15 17.51
N VAL A 257 3.04 -8.36 16.46
CA VAL A 257 1.61 -8.07 16.47
C VAL A 257 0.89 -8.89 17.55
N TYR A 258 1.17 -10.20 17.66
CA TYR A 258 0.58 -11.06 18.68
C TYR A 258 0.95 -10.63 20.09
N LYS A 259 2.19 -10.19 20.35
CA LYS A 259 2.58 -9.63 21.66
C LYS A 259 1.73 -8.42 22.04
N HIS A 260 1.52 -7.48 21.11
CA HIS A 260 0.70 -6.29 21.37
C HIS A 260 -0.79 -6.62 21.50
N ILE A 261 -1.29 -7.59 20.72
CA ILE A 261 -2.69 -8.02 20.77
C ILE A 261 -2.98 -8.83 22.04
N ALA A 262 -2.02 -9.58 22.56
CA ALA A 262 -2.18 -10.38 23.77
C ALA A 262 -2.64 -9.53 24.97
N GLU A 263 -2.13 -8.29 25.08
CA GLU A 263 -2.54 -7.32 26.12
C GLU A 263 -4.01 -6.84 25.96
N LEU A 264 -4.60 -7.03 24.78
CA LEU A 264 -5.95 -6.60 24.44
C LEU A 264 -6.98 -7.75 24.47
N LEU A 265 -6.55 -9.00 24.71
CA LEU A 265 -7.46 -10.16 24.77
C LEU A 265 -8.47 -10.05 25.92
N ASP A 266 -8.04 -9.49 27.06
CA ASP A 266 -8.90 -9.26 28.23
C ASP A 266 -9.63 -7.90 28.20
N HIS A 267 -9.61 -7.21 27.06
CA HIS A 267 -10.22 -5.88 26.93
C HIS A 267 -11.72 -5.93 27.23
N SER A 268 -12.25 -4.99 28.01
CA SER A 268 -13.64 -5.00 28.51
C SER A 268 -14.72 -5.02 27.41
N SER A 269 -14.46 -4.40 26.26
CA SER A 269 -15.38 -4.39 25.11
C SER A 269 -15.40 -5.70 24.32
N LEU A 270 -16.58 -6.32 24.19
CA LEU A 270 -16.81 -7.50 23.34
C LEU A 270 -16.48 -7.22 21.87
N SER A 271 -16.77 -6.02 21.36
CA SER A 271 -16.50 -5.67 19.96
C SER A 271 -15.02 -5.72 19.61
N VAL A 272 -14.16 -5.39 20.57
CA VAL A 272 -12.71 -5.43 20.41
C VAL A 272 -12.23 -6.88 20.44
N ARG A 273 -12.71 -7.67 21.40
CA ARG A 273 -12.35 -9.10 21.52
C ARG A 273 -12.79 -9.93 20.30
N THR A 274 -13.99 -9.72 19.78
CA THR A 274 -14.50 -10.42 18.57
C THR A 274 -13.68 -10.11 17.33
N ARG A 275 -13.04 -8.94 17.27
CA ARG A 275 -12.20 -8.58 16.12
C ARG A 275 -10.77 -9.06 16.28
N ILE A 276 -10.29 -9.23 17.51
CA ILE A 276 -8.99 -9.83 17.79
C ILE A 276 -8.98 -11.32 17.45
N ALA A 277 -10.08 -12.02 17.77
CA ALA A 277 -10.29 -13.43 17.44
C ALA A 277 -10.46 -13.67 15.93
#